data_AF-A0A2N2ZP19-F1
#
_entry.id   AF-A0A2N2ZP19-F1
#
_cell.length_a   1.000
_cell.length_b   1.000
_cell.length_c   1.000
_cell.angle_alpha   90.00
_cell.angle_beta   90.00
_cell.angle_gamma   90.00
#
_symmetry.space_group_name_H-M   'P 1'
#
loop_
_entity.id
_entity.type
_entity.pdbx_description
1 polymer ?
#
loop_
_entity_poly.entity_id
_entity_poly.type
_entity_poly.pdbx_seq_one_letter_code
_entity_poly.pdbx_strand_id
1 'polypeptide(L)'
;MQNKGLIRLFAILFGLVSIYQLSFTFIANRIEDNAKIYAAKNVDSNSPNYQQQFDSRERAYLDSLGNEKVYNLGFTDFTYNEVRDRELNKGLDLKGGINVILQISVKDIIRGLANYSKDPVFNEALALASVKQKKS
;
A
#
# COMPACT_ATOMS: atom_id res chain seq x y z
N MET A 1 -18.65 13.58 43.54
CA MET A 1 -19.47 12.88 42.52
C MET A 1 -20.04 13.81 41.43
N GLN A 2 -19.66 15.09 41.38
CA GLN A 2 -20.28 16.12 40.51
C GLN A 2 -19.79 16.15 39.06
N ASN A 3 -18.65 15.55 38.73
CA ASN A 3 -18.13 15.55 37.34
C ASN A 3 -18.66 14.40 36.47
N LYS A 4 -19.53 13.53 37.01
CA LYS A 4 -20.06 12.35 36.30
C LYS A 4 -20.86 12.72 35.05
N GLY A 5 -21.58 13.85 35.07
CA GLY A 5 -22.35 14.34 33.93
C GLY A 5 -21.47 14.79 32.75
N LEU A 6 -20.40 15.53 33.04
CA LEU A 6 -19.44 16.00 32.04
C LEU A 6 -18.69 14.81 31.40
N ILE A 7 -18.27 13.84 32.21
CA ILE A 7 -17.60 12.61 31.74
C ILE A 7 -18.54 11.78 30.84
N ARG A 8 -19.83 11.68 31.19
CA ARG A 8 -20.82 10.95 30.38
C ARG A 8 -21.09 11.63 29.04
N LEU A 9 -21.08 12.96 28.99
CA LEU A 9 -21.17 13.73 27.75
C LEU A 9 -19.98 13.43 26.83
N PHE A 10 -18.75 13.56 27.36
CA PHE A 10 -17.54 13.28 26.58
C PHE A 10 -17.46 11.83 26.12
N ALA A 11 -17.89 10.87 26.94
CA ALA A 11 -17.94 9.46 26.55
C ALA A 11 -18.89 9.21 25.37
N ILE A 12 -20.08 9.83 25.37
CA ILE A 12 -21.05 9.72 24.26
C ILE A 12 -20.49 10.37 23.00
N LEU A 13 -19.92 11.58 23.12
CA LEU A 13 -19.35 12.31 22.00
C LEU A 13 -18.15 11.55 21.39
N PHE A 14 -17.28 11.01 22.24
CA PHE A 14 -16.16 10.16 21.82
C PHE A 14 -16.62 8.86 21.14
N GLY A 15 -17.69 8.24 21.66
CA GLY A 15 -18.31 7.08 21.02
C GLY A 15 -18.86 7.39 19.63
N LEU A 16 -19.56 8.52 19.47
CA LEU A 16 -20.06 8.97 18.17
C LEU A 16 -18.91 9.23 17.18
N VAL A 17 -17.86 9.92 17.61
CA VAL A 17 -16.68 10.18 16.77
C VAL A 17 -15.99 8.87 16.39
N SER A 18 -15.91 7.91 17.31
CA SER A 18 -15.33 6.59 17.05
C SER A 18 -16.14 5.79 16.02
N ILE A 19 -17.48 5.83 16.11
CA ILE A 19 -18.36 5.19 15.12
C ILE A 19 -18.18 5.86 13.75
N TYR A 20 -18.09 7.19 13.69
CA TYR A 20 -17.83 7.91 12.46
C TYR A 20 -16.47 7.51 11.84
N GLN A 21 -15.40 7.40 12.63
CA GLN A 21 -14.10 6.97 12.12
C GLN A 21 -14.11 5.52 11.64
N LEU A 22 -14.79 4.63 12.38
CA LEU A 22 -14.89 3.22 12.02
C LEU A 22 -15.78 2.98 10.79
N SER A 23 -16.78 3.83 10.54
CA SER A 23 -17.67 3.64 9.40
C SER A 23 -16.92 3.74 8.07
N PHE A 24 -15.98 4.69 7.92
CA PHE A 24 -15.12 4.77 6.72
C PHE A 24 -14.32 3.49 6.51
N THR A 25 -13.74 2.95 7.59
CA THR A 25 -12.96 1.71 7.53
C THR A 25 -13.83 0.52 7.11
N PHE A 26 -15.08 0.47 7.60
CA PHE A 26 -16.02 -0.58 7.22
C PHE A 26 -16.39 -0.51 5.73
N ILE A 27 -16.60 0.68 5.18
CA ILE A 27 -16.92 0.85 3.75
C ILE A 27 -15.71 0.58 2.86
N ALA A 28 -14.52 1.04 3.25
CA ALA A 28 -13.27 0.71 2.55
C ALA A 28 -13.08 -0.81 2.44
N ASN A 29 -13.20 -1.53 3.57
CA ASN A 29 -13.12 -2.99 3.61
C ASN A 29 -14.13 -3.66 2.68
N ARG A 30 -15.39 -3.18 2.67
CA ARG A 30 -16.43 -3.75 1.81
C ARG A 30 -16.09 -3.63 0.32
N ILE A 31 -15.47 -2.51 -0.09
CA ILE A 31 -15.07 -2.28 -1.48
C ILE A 31 -13.85 -3.14 -1.83
N GLU A 32 -12.88 -3.25 -0.92
CA GLU A 32 -11.73 -4.15 -1.06
C GLU A 32 -12.19 -5.61 -1.21
N ASP A 33 -13.17 -6.06 -0.42
CA ASP A 33 -13.71 -7.41 -0.52
C ASP A 33 -14.42 -7.64 -1.87
N ASN A 34 -15.16 -6.65 -2.37
CA ASN A 34 -15.74 -6.72 -3.72
C ASN A 34 -14.66 -6.80 -4.80
N ALA A 35 -13.55 -6.08 -4.63
CA ALA A 35 -12.42 -6.11 -5.54
C ALA A 35 -11.75 -7.49 -5.59
N LYS A 36 -11.60 -8.13 -4.42
CA LYS A 36 -11.10 -9.51 -4.32
C LYS A 36 -12.03 -10.51 -5.00
N ILE A 37 -13.34 -10.37 -4.81
CA ILE A 37 -14.33 -11.22 -5.49
C ILE A 37 -14.26 -11.02 -7.01
N TYR A 38 -14.10 -9.77 -7.47
CA TYR A 38 -13.91 -9.47 -8.89
C TYR A 38 -12.63 -10.10 -9.43
N ALA A 39 -11.49 -9.94 -8.75
CA ALA A 39 -10.22 -10.55 -9.15
C ALA A 39 -10.31 -12.09 -9.18
N ALA A 40 -10.90 -12.72 -8.16
CA ALA A 40 -11.09 -14.17 -8.08
C ALA A 40 -11.96 -14.73 -9.21
N LYS A 41 -12.94 -13.97 -9.69
CA LYS A 41 -13.79 -14.38 -10.82
C LYS A 41 -13.09 -14.28 -12.18
N ASN A 42 -12.12 -13.38 -12.30
CA ASN A 42 -11.47 -13.05 -13.58
C ASN A 42 -10.09 -13.71 -13.75
N VAL A 43 -9.57 -14.39 -12.73
CA VAL A 43 -8.27 -15.06 -12.77
C VAL A 43 -8.48 -16.55 -12.51
N ASP A 44 -7.99 -17.40 -13.41
CA ASP A 44 -8.02 -18.85 -13.24
C ASP A 44 -7.00 -19.28 -12.19
N SER A 45 -7.48 -20.00 -11.16
CA SER A 45 -6.69 -20.55 -10.06
C SER A 45 -5.56 -21.47 -10.52
N ASN A 46 -5.62 -22.02 -11.73
CA ASN A 46 -4.60 -22.93 -12.26
C ASN A 46 -3.53 -22.22 -13.13
N SER A 47 -3.58 -20.89 -13.28
CA SER A 47 -2.65 -20.16 -14.12
C SER A 47 -1.27 -20.01 -13.46
N PRO A 48 -0.15 -20.22 -14.20
CA PRO A 48 1.16 -19.80 -13.72
C PRO A 48 1.14 -18.28 -13.50
N ASN A 49 1.62 -17.82 -12.34
CA ASN A 49 1.55 -16.43 -11.85
C ASN A 49 0.14 -15.96 -11.42
N TYR A 50 -0.71 -16.86 -10.90
CA TYR A 50 -2.01 -16.53 -10.31
C TYR A 50 -1.96 -15.28 -9.40
N GLN A 51 -1.02 -15.24 -8.44
CA GLN A 51 -0.90 -14.14 -7.48
C GLN A 51 -0.73 -12.78 -8.16
N GLN A 52 0.17 -12.68 -9.16
CA GLN A 52 0.44 -11.43 -9.86
C GLN A 52 -0.76 -10.98 -10.70
N GLN A 53 -1.45 -11.93 -11.33
CA GLN A 53 -2.66 -11.65 -12.11
C GLN A 53 -3.80 -11.19 -11.19
N PHE A 54 -4.00 -11.87 -10.06
CA PHE A 54 -4.97 -11.50 -9.04
C PHE A 54 -4.74 -10.06 -8.55
N ASP A 55 -3.52 -9.76 -8.08
CA ASP A 55 -3.15 -8.44 -7.56
C ASP A 55 -3.26 -7.34 -8.63
N SER A 56 -3.01 -7.68 -9.90
CA SER A 56 -3.18 -6.71 -11.00
C SER A 56 -4.64 -6.38 -11.27
N ARG A 57 -5.52 -7.38 -11.21
CA ARG A 57 -6.97 -7.24 -11.46
C ARG A 57 -7.67 -6.56 -10.29
N GLU A 58 -7.29 -6.90 -9.07
CA GLU A 58 -7.77 -6.23 -7.86
C GLU A 58 -7.40 -4.73 -7.91
N ARG A 59 -6.14 -4.40 -8.17
CA ARG A 59 -5.69 -3.00 -8.28
C ARG A 59 -6.38 -2.25 -9.40
N ALA A 60 -6.53 -2.84 -10.58
CA ALA A 60 -7.23 -2.20 -11.70
C ALA A 60 -8.71 -1.90 -11.37
N TYR A 61 -9.38 -2.81 -10.67
CA TYR A 61 -10.74 -2.60 -10.21
C TYR A 61 -10.82 -1.47 -9.17
N LEU A 62 -9.94 -1.48 -8.16
CA LEU A 62 -9.88 -0.42 -7.15
C LEU A 62 -9.54 0.96 -7.75
N ASP A 63 -8.66 1.00 -8.76
CA ASP A 63 -8.28 2.23 -9.46
C ASP A 63 -9.46 2.80 -10.25
N SER A 64 -10.25 1.94 -10.90
CA SER A 64 -11.47 2.36 -11.61
C SER A 64 -12.54 2.96 -10.69
N LEU A 65 -12.62 2.49 -9.44
CA LEU A 65 -13.54 2.99 -8.43
C LEU A 65 -13.01 4.23 -7.70
N GLY A 66 -11.73 4.61 -7.88
CA GLY A 66 -11.05 5.68 -7.15
C GLY A 66 -11.83 6.98 -7.08
N ASN A 67 -12.38 7.41 -8.22
CA ASN A 67 -13.12 8.66 -8.35
C ASN A 67 -14.65 8.49 -8.26
N GLU A 68 -15.14 7.26 -8.10
CA GLU A 68 -16.57 7.02 -7.95
C GLU A 68 -17.03 7.33 -6.52
N LYS A 69 -18.25 7.87 -6.41
CA LYS A 69 -18.91 8.14 -5.13
C LYS A 69 -19.40 6.82 -4.54
N VAL A 70 -18.72 6.34 -3.51
CA VAL A 70 -18.98 5.02 -2.90
C VAL A 70 -19.61 5.12 -1.51
N TYR A 71 -19.58 6.31 -0.89
CA TYR A 71 -20.15 6.50 0.44
C TYR A 71 -20.94 7.80 0.54
N ASN A 72 -22.24 7.68 0.78
CA ASN A 72 -23.11 8.82 1.05
C ASN A 72 -23.47 8.83 2.54
N LEU A 73 -23.16 9.93 3.22
CA LEU A 73 -23.46 10.15 4.63
C LEU A 73 -24.73 11.00 4.85
N GLY A 74 -25.53 11.20 3.80
CA GLY A 74 -26.76 12.02 3.81
C GLY A 74 -26.52 13.52 3.68
N PHE A 75 -25.37 14.03 4.12
CA PHE A 75 -24.97 15.45 3.99
C PHE A 75 -23.85 15.67 2.96
N THR A 76 -22.98 14.68 2.76
CA THR A 76 -21.89 14.73 1.77
C THR A 76 -21.67 13.36 1.15
N ASP A 77 -21.30 13.38 -0.13
CA ASP A 77 -20.78 12.22 -0.84
C ASP A 77 -19.26 12.14 -0.67
N PHE A 78 -18.75 10.94 -0.46
CA PHE A 78 -17.31 10.65 -0.44
C PHE A 78 -16.97 9.66 -1.54
N THR A 79 -15.89 9.96 -2.25
CA THR A 79 -15.28 9.09 -3.25
C THR A 79 -14.50 7.95 -2.60
N TYR A 80 -14.20 6.89 -3.35
CA TYR A 80 -13.40 5.79 -2.80
C TYR A 80 -12.03 6.25 -2.31
N ASN A 81 -11.37 7.15 -3.04
CA ASN A 81 -10.10 7.73 -2.61
C ASN A 81 -10.22 8.46 -1.27
N GLU A 82 -11.26 9.28 -1.08
CA GLU A 82 -11.49 9.98 0.19
C GLU A 82 -11.84 9.04 1.34
N VAL A 83 -12.60 7.98 1.07
CA VAL A 83 -12.93 6.95 2.06
C VAL A 83 -11.65 6.19 2.47
N ARG A 84 -10.79 5.86 1.50
CA ARG A 84 -9.51 5.18 1.73
C ARG A 84 -8.52 6.05 2.49
N ASP A 85 -8.49 7.36 2.25
CA ASP A 85 -7.63 8.30 2.97
C ASP A 85 -8.09 8.54 4.42
N ARG A 86 -9.40 8.38 4.68
CA ARG A 86 -10.01 8.47 6.02
C ARG A 86 -10.06 7.14 6.76
N GLU A 87 -9.70 6.05 6.09
CA GLU A 87 -9.58 4.73 6.70
C GLU A 87 -8.53 4.75 7.82
N LEU A 88 -8.71 3.89 8.82
CA LEU A 88 -7.66 3.65 9.81
C LEU A 88 -6.38 3.14 9.14
N ASN A 89 -5.25 3.75 9.49
CA ASN A 89 -3.93 3.33 9.02
C ASN A 89 -3.64 1.90 9.49
N LYS A 90 -3.85 0.94 8.60
CA LYS A 90 -3.49 -0.47 8.77
C LYS A 90 -1.97 -0.62 8.61
N GLY A 91 -1.35 -1.41 9.48
CA GLY A 91 0.07 -1.78 9.36
C GLY A 91 0.33 -2.67 8.14
N LEU A 92 1.61 -2.90 7.83
CA LEU A 92 2.07 -3.74 6.72
C LEU A 92 1.46 -5.15 6.76
N ASP A 93 1.29 -5.70 7.96
CA ASP A 93 0.69 -7.02 8.19
C ASP A 93 -0.82 -7.06 7.85
N LEU A 94 -1.51 -5.92 7.97
CA LEU A 94 -2.97 -5.84 7.84
C LEU A 94 -3.45 -5.30 6.48
N LYS A 95 -2.70 -4.39 5.84
CA LYS A 95 -3.02 -3.87 4.50
C LYS A 95 -2.23 -4.55 3.40
N GLY A 96 -1.16 -5.25 3.76
CA GLY A 96 -0.16 -5.67 2.80
C GLY A 96 0.66 -4.48 2.30
N GLY A 97 1.81 -4.80 1.72
CA GLY A 97 2.78 -3.85 1.21
C GLY A 97 4.12 -4.55 1.06
N ILE A 98 5.10 -3.84 0.51
CA ILE A 98 6.44 -4.39 0.35
C ILE A 98 7.40 -3.49 1.12
N ASN A 99 8.03 -4.04 2.15
CA ASN A 99 9.20 -3.39 2.74
C ASN A 99 10.41 -3.74 1.87
N VAL A 100 10.78 -2.83 0.97
CA VAL A 100 11.99 -2.98 0.15
C VAL A 100 13.06 -2.04 0.69
N ILE A 101 14.10 -2.62 1.28
CA ILE A 101 15.35 -1.90 1.52
C ILE A 101 16.21 -2.05 0.27
N LEU A 102 16.24 -1.02 -0.57
CA LEU A 102 17.10 -0.99 -1.75
C LEU A 102 18.55 -0.77 -1.32
N GLN A 103 19.35 -1.84 -1.33
CA GLN A 103 20.79 -1.72 -1.21
C GLN A 103 21.37 -1.33 -2.57
N ILE A 104 21.84 -0.09 -2.67
CA ILE A 104 22.45 0.42 -3.89
C ILE A 104 23.94 0.06 -3.87
N SER A 105 24.33 -0.79 -4.81
CA SER A 105 25.75 -1.11 -5.06
C SER A 105 26.34 -0.05 -5.99
N VAL A 106 27.28 0.75 -5.47
CA VAL A 106 28.01 1.77 -6.26
C VAL A 106 28.69 1.15 -7.47
N LYS A 107 29.21 -0.08 -7.33
CA LYS A 107 29.80 -0.87 -8.41
C LYS A 107 28.81 -1.11 -9.55
N ASP A 108 27.57 -1.46 -9.23
CA ASP A 108 26.55 -1.77 -10.23
C ASP A 108 26.01 -0.52 -10.92
N ILE A 109 25.98 0.63 -10.23
CA ILE A 109 25.74 1.93 -10.87
C ILE A 109 26.84 2.24 -11.89
N ILE A 110 28.11 2.16 -11.51
CA ILE A 110 29.24 2.47 -12.42
C ILE A 110 29.22 1.53 -13.63
N ARG A 111 28.93 0.24 -13.42
CA ARG A 111 28.79 -0.73 -14.50
C ARG A 111 27.59 -0.44 -15.41
N GLY A 112 26.46 -0.02 -14.85
CA GLY A 112 25.27 0.37 -15.61
C GLY A 112 25.49 1.64 -16.44
N LEU A 113 26.12 2.66 -15.86
CA LEU A 113 26.51 3.89 -16.57
C LEU A 113 27.49 3.63 -17.72
N ALA A 114 28.37 2.63 -17.56
CA ALA A 114 29.28 2.17 -18.61
C ALA A 114 28.64 1.21 -19.62
N ASN A 115 27.32 1.07 -19.62
CA ASN A 115 26.57 0.17 -20.50
C ASN A 115 27.10 -1.28 -20.49
N TYR A 116 27.42 -1.80 -19.30
CA TYR A 116 28.01 -3.14 -19.12
C TYR A 116 29.26 -3.36 -19.98
N SER A 117 30.13 -2.35 -20.06
CA SER A 117 31.38 -2.41 -20.83
C SER A 117 32.18 -3.69 -20.56
N LYS A 118 32.59 -4.36 -21.64
CA LYS A 118 33.43 -5.56 -21.62
C LYS A 118 34.93 -5.25 -21.58
N ASP A 119 35.29 -3.97 -21.45
CA ASP A 119 36.69 -3.56 -21.35
C ASP A 119 37.36 -4.25 -20.15
N PRO A 120 38.48 -4.97 -20.36
CA PRO A 120 39.17 -5.70 -19.29
C PRO A 120 39.75 -4.75 -18.23
N VAL A 121 40.26 -3.58 -18.62
CA VAL A 121 40.86 -2.59 -17.71
C VAL A 121 39.80 -2.00 -16.80
N PHE A 122 38.62 -1.69 -17.34
CA PHE A 122 37.48 -1.18 -16.57
C PHE A 122 36.98 -2.18 -15.52
N ASN A 123 36.83 -3.44 -15.91
CA ASN A 123 36.33 -4.49 -15.02
C ASN A 123 37.35 -4.84 -13.92
N GLU A 124 38.64 -4.82 -14.24
CA GLU A 124 39.73 -4.99 -13.27
C GLU A 124 39.75 -3.83 -12.27
N ALA A 125 39.67 -2.58 -12.75
CA ALA A 125 39.63 -1.40 -11.89
C ALA A 125 38.43 -1.43 -10.93
N LEU A 126 37.25 -1.83 -11.41
CA LEU A 126 36.04 -2.02 -10.58
C LEU A 126 36.21 -3.11 -9.52
N ALA A 127 36.89 -4.21 -9.85
CA ALA A 127 37.16 -5.29 -8.91
C ALA A 127 38.13 -4.84 -7.80
N LEU A 128 39.23 -4.18 -8.17
CA LEU A 128 40.21 -3.63 -7.24
C LEU A 128 39.60 -2.57 -6.32
N ALA A 129 38.76 -1.68 -6.86
CA ALA A 129 38.04 -0.67 -6.08
C ALA A 129 37.09 -1.31 -5.06
N SER A 130 36.37 -2.37 -5.45
CA SER A 130 35.47 -3.11 -4.53
C SER A 130 36.24 -3.75 -3.37
N VAL A 131 37.44 -4.29 -3.62
CA VAL A 131 38.28 -4.89 -2.58
C VAL A 131 38.82 -3.83 -1.62
N LYS A 132 39.23 -2.66 -2.14
CA LYS A 132 39.68 -1.53 -1.31
C LYS A 132 38.55 -0.97 -0.45
N GLN A 133 37.35 -0.82 -1.01
CA GLN A 133 36.18 -0.33 -0.28
C GLN A 133 35.81 -1.24 0.89
N LYS A 134 35.94 -2.57 0.74
CA LYS A 134 35.69 -3.55 1.83
C LYS A 134 36.69 -3.49 2.98
N LYS A 135 37.87 -2.90 2.78
CA LYS A 135 38.94 -2.79 3.77
C LYS A 135 38.95 -1.43 4.50
N SER A 136 38.11 -0.50 4.08
CA SER A 136 37.90 0.81 4.72
C SER A 136 36.67 0.79 5.61
#